data_AF-X0PE80-F1
#
_entry.id   AF-X0PE80-F1
#
_cell.length_a   1.000
_cell.length_b   1.000
_cell.length_c   1.000
_cell.angle_alpha   90.00
_cell.angle_beta   90.00
_cell.angle_gamma   90.00
#
_symmetry.space_group_name_H-M   'P 1'
#
loop_
_entity.id
_entity.type
_entity.pdbx_description
1 polymer ?
#
loop_
_entity_poly.entity_id
_entity_poly.type
_entity_poly.pdbx_seq_one_letter_code
_entity_poly.pdbx_strand_id
1 'polypeptide(L)'
;MEFKQQVISALQPVLGDNVDEATLSKLIEVPKNSEMGDYAFPTFILAKSLHQAPQQIAADLVAKIDQAPFEKVVATGPYINFFLNKAAFSQVTLQEVLTQKQTYGDQDLGEGKSVPIDMSSPNIAKPISMGHLRSTVIGNSIAKILTKTNYQPVKINHLGDWGTQFGKLIVAYKKWGSEAEVKADPITNLLRYYVKFHKEDVAHPELDEEAREWFKKLEDGDQEATALWQWFRSESLKEFQKIYDMLGVEFDSFNGEAFYNDKMDEVVNLLAEKHLLVKSQGAEIVDLSKYNLNPALIRKSDGATLYMTRDLAAAIYRKRTYHFVKSLYVVGNEQSEHFKQLKAILKDMGYAWADDIIHIPFGLITENGKKLSTRQGRVILLEKVLNDAIDLAKQQIEAKNPTLANKDQVAKEVGVGAVIFHDLKNDRMDNFDFNLEEVVRFEGETGPYVQYTNARAQSILRKSGVDVPDTAETGLDDPAAWEILKLLNDYPNVIQRALAAYEPSVIAKYSLHLAKSFNKYYAHTRVLVDDGQLTAKLRLVKAVSTVLENALGLLGVASPKEM
;
A
#
# COMPACT_ATOMS: atom_id res chain seq x y z
N MET A 1 3.19 -19.56 13.04
CA MET A 1 2.44 -20.75 12.55
C MET A 1 2.54 -21.93 13.51
N GLU A 2 3.64 -22.08 14.23
CA GLU A 2 3.93 -23.23 15.09
C GLU A 2 2.93 -23.43 16.26
N PHE A 3 2.55 -22.36 16.98
CA PHE A 3 1.72 -22.50 18.19
C PHE A 3 0.25 -22.88 17.95
N LYS A 4 -0.33 -22.46 16.81
CA LYS A 4 -1.67 -22.94 16.42
C LYS A 4 -1.61 -24.41 16.01
N GLN A 5 -0.54 -24.79 15.30
CA GLN A 5 -0.29 -26.20 14.97
C GLN A 5 -0.08 -27.04 16.23
N GLN A 6 0.56 -26.50 17.26
CA GLN A 6 0.69 -27.15 18.57
C GLN A 6 -0.68 -27.44 19.21
N VAL A 7 -1.63 -26.50 19.15
CA VAL A 7 -3.02 -26.72 19.62
C VAL A 7 -3.73 -27.78 18.77
N ILE A 8 -3.57 -27.74 17.45
CA ILE A 8 -4.10 -28.75 16.52
C ILE A 8 -3.56 -30.14 16.88
N SER A 9 -2.24 -30.29 17.04
CA SER A 9 -1.57 -31.55 17.38
C SER A 9 -1.99 -32.09 18.75
N ALA A 10 -2.37 -31.22 19.69
CA ALA A 10 -2.90 -31.62 21.00
C ALA A 10 -4.37 -32.07 20.94
N LEU A 11 -5.16 -31.48 20.03
CA LEU A 11 -6.59 -31.77 19.85
C LEU A 11 -6.84 -32.98 18.93
N GLN A 12 -6.07 -33.14 17.85
CA GLN A 12 -6.28 -34.19 16.84
C GLN A 12 -6.39 -35.60 17.46
N PRO A 13 -5.50 -36.03 18.38
CA PRO A 13 -5.55 -37.38 18.95
C PRO A 13 -6.78 -37.63 19.83
N VAL A 14 -7.31 -36.58 20.47
CA VAL A 14 -8.48 -36.69 21.37
C VAL A 14 -9.81 -36.52 20.63
N LEU A 15 -9.80 -35.88 19.47
CA LEU A 15 -10.96 -35.69 18.61
C LEU A 15 -11.20 -36.88 17.66
N GLY A 16 -10.16 -37.64 17.29
CA GLY A 16 -10.26 -38.76 16.35
C GLY A 16 -10.80 -38.33 14.99
N ASP A 17 -11.60 -39.18 14.33
CA ASP A 17 -12.16 -38.93 13.00
C ASP A 17 -13.33 -37.93 12.98
N ASN A 18 -13.66 -37.30 14.12
CA ASN A 18 -14.80 -36.38 14.20
C ASN A 18 -14.56 -35.05 13.48
N VAL A 19 -13.30 -34.60 13.39
CA VAL A 19 -12.92 -33.32 12.77
C VAL A 19 -11.57 -33.47 12.07
N ASP A 20 -11.53 -33.21 10.77
CA ASP A 20 -10.27 -33.16 10.04
C ASP A 20 -9.43 -31.92 10.42
N GLU A 21 -8.13 -31.97 10.15
CA GLU A 21 -7.18 -30.92 10.52
C GLU A 21 -7.53 -29.56 9.89
N ALA A 22 -8.02 -29.55 8.65
CA ALA A 22 -8.39 -28.33 7.93
C ALA A 22 -9.59 -27.62 8.57
N THR A 23 -10.55 -28.39 9.05
CA THR A 23 -11.72 -27.91 9.78
C THR A 23 -11.32 -27.45 11.17
N LEU A 24 -10.47 -28.22 11.87
CA LEU A 24 -9.96 -27.86 13.19
C LEU A 24 -9.21 -26.52 13.17
N SER A 25 -8.35 -26.32 12.18
CA SER A 25 -7.64 -25.05 11.99
C SER A 25 -8.59 -23.86 11.81
N LYS A 26 -9.75 -24.03 11.16
CA LYS A 26 -10.75 -22.97 11.02
C LYS A 26 -11.55 -22.71 12.30
N LEU A 27 -11.71 -23.72 13.15
CA LEU A 27 -12.50 -23.66 14.39
C LEU A 27 -11.73 -23.14 15.59
N ILE A 28 -10.39 -23.23 15.60
CA ILE A 28 -9.58 -22.66 16.67
C ILE A 28 -9.63 -21.14 16.59
N GLU A 29 -10.12 -20.53 17.67
CA GLU A 29 -10.31 -19.10 17.84
C GLU A 29 -9.19 -18.50 18.71
N VAL A 30 -8.94 -17.20 18.56
CA VAL A 30 -8.12 -16.42 19.49
C VAL A 30 -9.09 -15.60 20.37
N PRO A 31 -9.16 -15.87 21.69
CA PRO A 31 -10.05 -15.15 22.59
C PRO A 31 -9.75 -13.64 22.63
N LYS A 32 -10.80 -12.84 22.88
CA LYS A 32 -10.66 -11.37 22.99
C LYS A 32 -9.99 -10.92 24.29
N ASN A 33 -10.09 -11.73 25.35
CA ASN A 33 -9.49 -11.46 26.65
C ASN A 33 -8.45 -12.55 26.93
N SER A 34 -7.24 -12.17 27.32
CA SER A 34 -6.15 -13.09 27.64
C SER A 34 -6.45 -13.98 28.85
N GLU A 35 -7.38 -13.58 29.72
CA GLU A 35 -7.88 -14.44 30.81
C GLU A 35 -8.63 -15.68 30.31
N MET A 36 -9.09 -15.66 29.05
CA MET A 36 -9.78 -16.79 28.40
C MET A 36 -8.82 -17.69 27.60
N GLY A 37 -7.51 -17.52 27.75
CA GLY A 37 -6.49 -18.28 27.04
C GLY A 37 -6.01 -17.60 25.76
N ASP A 38 -4.98 -18.19 25.16
CA ASP A 38 -4.35 -17.72 23.92
C ASP A 38 -5.02 -18.32 22.69
N TYR A 39 -5.55 -19.54 22.81
CA TYR A 39 -6.39 -20.19 21.83
C TYR A 39 -7.59 -20.85 22.51
N ALA A 40 -8.72 -20.90 21.81
CA ALA A 40 -9.92 -21.60 22.26
C ALA A 40 -10.47 -22.51 21.16
N PHE A 41 -10.99 -23.67 21.57
CA PHE A 41 -11.70 -24.59 20.68
C PHE A 41 -13.17 -24.73 21.12
N PRO A 42 -14.14 -24.42 20.24
CA PRO A 42 -15.56 -24.58 20.53
C PRO A 42 -15.99 -26.05 20.43
N THR A 43 -16.51 -26.62 21.51
CA THR A 43 -16.94 -28.03 21.54
C THR A 43 -18.39 -28.25 21.12
N PHE A 44 -19.19 -27.20 20.95
CA PHE A 44 -20.59 -27.33 20.54
C PHE A 44 -20.76 -27.95 19.15
N ILE A 45 -19.74 -27.84 18.30
CA ILE A 45 -19.71 -28.49 16.98
C ILE A 45 -19.72 -30.03 17.07
N LEU A 46 -19.29 -30.59 18.21
CA LEU A 46 -19.22 -32.03 18.48
C LEU A 46 -20.48 -32.57 19.16
N ALA A 47 -21.37 -31.69 19.66
CA ALA A 47 -22.52 -32.11 20.46
C ALA A 47 -23.45 -33.07 19.71
N LYS A 48 -23.62 -32.86 18.40
CA LYS A 48 -24.48 -33.69 17.57
C LYS A 48 -23.89 -35.08 17.30
N SER A 49 -22.58 -35.17 17.06
CA SER A 49 -21.91 -36.45 16.77
C SER A 49 -21.67 -37.29 18.03
N LEU A 50 -21.35 -36.64 19.15
CA LEU A 50 -21.06 -37.32 20.41
C LEU A 50 -22.31 -37.54 21.28
N HIS A 51 -23.45 -36.96 20.91
CA HIS A 51 -24.70 -37.03 21.69
C HIS A 51 -24.52 -36.60 23.16
N GLN A 52 -23.66 -35.61 23.40
CA GLN A 52 -23.28 -35.12 24.72
C GLN A 52 -23.40 -33.59 24.79
N ALA A 53 -23.62 -33.05 26.00
CA ALA A 53 -23.64 -31.61 26.22
C ALA A 53 -22.25 -31.00 25.97
N PRO A 54 -22.13 -29.85 25.27
CA PRO A 54 -20.83 -29.24 24.94
C PRO A 54 -19.90 -29.05 26.16
N GLN A 55 -20.45 -28.64 27.31
CA GLN A 55 -19.68 -28.45 28.54
C GLN A 55 -19.05 -29.75 29.04
N GLN A 56 -19.79 -30.86 28.91
CA GLN A 56 -19.27 -32.18 29.27
C GLN A 56 -18.20 -32.63 28.29
N ILE A 57 -18.40 -32.39 26.98
CA ILE A 57 -17.41 -32.70 25.94
C ILE A 57 -16.10 -31.94 26.22
N ALA A 58 -16.17 -30.66 26.55
CA ALA A 58 -14.98 -29.87 26.89
C ALA A 58 -14.23 -30.45 28.11
N ALA A 59 -14.95 -30.79 29.18
CA ALA A 59 -14.35 -31.39 30.37
C ALA A 59 -13.69 -32.76 30.06
N ASP A 60 -14.38 -33.61 29.31
CA ASP A 60 -13.92 -34.96 28.96
C ASP A 60 -12.69 -34.93 28.04
N LEU A 61 -12.64 -33.97 27.11
CA LEU A 61 -11.50 -33.81 26.20
C LEU A 61 -10.27 -33.24 26.91
N VAL A 62 -10.44 -32.23 27.78
CA VAL A 62 -9.32 -31.63 28.54
C VAL A 62 -8.60 -32.67 29.40
N ALA A 63 -9.32 -33.63 29.96
CA ALA A 63 -8.73 -34.73 30.74
C ALA A 63 -7.84 -35.68 29.91
N LYS A 64 -7.98 -35.68 28.58
CA LYS A 64 -7.24 -36.56 27.65
C LYS A 64 -6.15 -35.82 26.88
N ILE A 65 -6.17 -34.49 26.87
CA ILE A 65 -5.18 -33.66 26.16
C ILE A 65 -3.84 -33.74 26.89
N ASP A 66 -2.76 -33.92 26.13
CA ASP A 66 -1.40 -33.73 26.64
C ASP A 66 -1.18 -32.24 26.95
N GLN A 67 -1.01 -31.93 28.24
CA GLN A 67 -0.83 -30.57 28.72
C GLN A 67 0.65 -30.15 28.82
N ALA A 68 1.60 -31.07 28.67
CA ALA A 68 3.03 -30.77 28.82
C ALA A 68 3.53 -29.59 27.94
N PRO A 69 3.01 -29.38 26.71
CA PRO A 69 3.43 -28.25 25.86
C PRO A 69 2.86 -26.88 26.30
N PHE A 70 1.91 -26.85 27.24
CA PHE A 70 1.12 -25.67 27.59
C PHE A 70 1.40 -25.23 29.05
N GLU A 71 1.14 -23.96 29.37
CA GLU A 71 1.09 -23.50 30.76
C GLU A 71 -0.09 -24.18 31.49
N LYS A 72 -1.25 -24.26 30.81
CA LYS A 72 -2.42 -25.02 31.23
C LYS A 72 -3.43 -25.17 30.09
N VAL A 73 -4.28 -26.18 30.17
CA VAL A 73 -5.45 -26.36 29.30
C VAL A 73 -6.68 -26.53 30.19
N VAL A 74 -7.72 -25.72 29.99
CA VAL A 74 -8.89 -25.69 30.88
C VAL A 74 -10.20 -25.68 30.10
N ALA A 75 -11.20 -26.42 30.61
CA ALA A 75 -12.56 -26.36 30.09
C ALA A 75 -13.27 -25.13 30.69
N THR A 76 -13.79 -24.25 29.84
CA THR A 76 -14.53 -23.05 30.24
C THR A 76 -15.88 -23.02 29.55
N GLY A 77 -16.91 -23.55 30.21
CA GLY A 77 -18.22 -23.75 29.57
C GLY A 77 -18.09 -24.67 28.35
N PRO A 78 -18.64 -24.31 27.17
CA PRO A 78 -18.56 -25.12 25.96
C PRO A 78 -17.23 -24.97 25.19
N TYR A 79 -16.17 -24.47 25.82
CA TYR A 79 -14.87 -24.23 25.18
C TYR A 79 -13.73 -24.95 25.90
N ILE A 80 -12.70 -25.31 25.12
CA ILE A 80 -11.39 -25.71 25.64
C ILE A 80 -10.43 -24.54 25.41
N ASN A 81 -9.89 -23.98 26.49
CA ASN A 81 -9.00 -22.83 26.45
C ASN A 81 -7.56 -23.28 26.71
N PHE A 82 -6.66 -22.90 25.81
CA PHE A 82 -5.23 -23.21 25.86
C PHE A 82 -4.44 -21.99 26.28
N PHE A 83 -3.58 -22.14 27.28
CA PHE A 83 -2.62 -21.11 27.71
C PHE A 83 -1.22 -21.60 27.34
N LEU A 84 -0.52 -20.84 26.50
CA LEU A 84 0.79 -21.24 25.99
C LEU A 84 1.86 -21.09 27.07
N ASN A 85 2.89 -21.94 27.01
CA ASN A 85 4.08 -21.75 27.84
C ASN A 85 4.81 -20.47 27.40
N LYS A 86 4.73 -19.41 28.21
CA LYS A 86 5.23 -18.07 27.86
C LYS A 86 6.74 -18.04 27.62
N ALA A 87 7.52 -18.77 28.41
CA ALA A 87 8.96 -18.84 28.26
C ALA A 87 9.37 -19.55 26.96
N ALA A 88 8.76 -20.69 26.67
CA ALA A 88 9.01 -21.40 25.40
C ALA A 88 8.57 -20.56 24.20
N PHE A 89 7.39 -19.95 24.29
CA PHE A 89 6.85 -19.07 23.24
C PHE A 89 7.79 -17.90 22.95
N SER A 90 8.26 -17.22 24.00
CA SER A 90 9.14 -16.06 23.85
C SER A 90 10.50 -16.46 23.30
N GLN A 91 11.06 -17.60 23.72
CA GLN A 91 12.32 -18.11 23.19
C GLN A 91 12.26 -18.31 21.68
N VAL A 92 11.27 -19.06 21.20
CA VAL A 92 11.07 -19.37 19.78
C VAL A 92 10.80 -18.08 18.99
N THR A 93 9.82 -17.29 19.41
CA THR A 93 9.42 -16.06 18.69
C THR A 93 10.59 -15.09 18.57
N LEU A 94 11.32 -14.83 19.66
CA LEU A 94 12.46 -13.91 19.63
C LEU A 94 13.60 -14.47 18.78
N GLN A 95 13.85 -15.78 18.83
CA GLN A 95 14.86 -16.41 17.99
C GLN A 95 14.53 -16.29 16.51
N GLU A 96 13.30 -16.57 16.09
CA GLU A 96 12.88 -16.41 14.69
C GLU A 96 13.07 -14.97 14.20
N VAL A 97 12.57 -13.98 14.97
CA VAL A 97 12.69 -12.56 14.61
C VAL A 97 14.16 -12.15 14.50
N LEU A 98 14.98 -12.50 15.49
CA LEU A 98 16.37 -12.04 15.56
C LEU A 98 17.31 -12.78 14.60
N THR A 99 16.98 -14.01 14.20
CA THR A 99 17.75 -14.74 13.19
C THR A 99 17.39 -14.29 11.77
N GLN A 100 16.10 -14.11 11.47
CA GLN A 100 15.63 -13.70 10.14
C GLN A 100 15.79 -12.19 9.91
N LYS A 101 15.73 -11.36 10.96
CA LYS A 101 15.95 -9.91 10.89
C LYS A 101 15.02 -9.25 9.85
N GLN A 102 15.60 -8.70 8.79
CA GLN A 102 14.88 -8.02 7.71
C GLN A 102 14.00 -8.98 6.88
N THR A 103 14.34 -10.27 6.85
CA THR A 103 13.54 -11.30 6.17
C THR A 103 12.46 -11.90 7.07
N TYR A 104 12.35 -11.47 8.34
CA TYR A 104 11.26 -11.95 9.20
C TYR A 104 9.89 -11.57 8.60
N GLY A 105 9.02 -12.58 8.50
CA GLY A 105 7.71 -12.46 7.85
C GLY A 105 7.72 -12.65 6.33
N ASP A 106 8.87 -12.91 5.71
CA ASP A 106 8.95 -13.32 4.30
C ASP A 106 8.18 -14.62 4.08
N GLN A 107 7.47 -14.70 2.96
CA GLN A 107 6.66 -15.86 2.61
C GLN A 107 6.74 -16.10 1.10
N ASP A 108 6.64 -17.36 0.69
CA ASP A 108 6.58 -17.73 -0.72
C ASP A 108 5.12 -17.97 -1.17
N LEU A 109 4.32 -16.90 -1.23
CA LEU A 109 2.93 -16.97 -1.70
C LEU A 109 2.81 -16.66 -3.19
N GLY A 110 3.78 -15.91 -3.71
CA GLY A 110 3.81 -15.47 -5.10
C GLY A 110 4.58 -16.36 -6.04
N GLU A 111 5.44 -17.26 -5.56
CA GLU A 111 6.25 -18.16 -6.39
C GLU A 111 7.03 -17.42 -7.50
N GLY A 112 7.46 -16.19 -7.26
CA GLY A 112 8.14 -15.33 -8.23
C GLY A 112 7.24 -14.80 -9.36
N LYS A 113 5.91 -14.92 -9.27
CA LYS A 113 4.98 -14.51 -10.33
C LYS A 113 4.87 -12.99 -10.45
N SER A 114 4.74 -12.50 -11.68
CA SER A 114 4.71 -11.06 -11.98
C SER A 114 3.35 -10.41 -11.71
N VAL A 115 3.39 -9.20 -11.13
CA VAL A 115 2.22 -8.37 -10.82
C VAL A 115 2.48 -6.90 -11.20
N PRO A 116 2.10 -6.44 -12.41
CA PRO A 116 2.14 -5.03 -12.75
C PRO A 116 1.15 -4.22 -11.90
N ILE A 117 1.57 -3.01 -11.52
CA ILE A 117 0.84 -2.09 -10.66
C ILE A 117 0.84 -0.73 -11.35
N ASP A 118 -0.33 -0.29 -11.81
CA ASP A 118 -0.56 1.06 -12.31
C ASP A 118 -0.81 2.00 -11.13
N MET A 119 0.08 2.98 -10.93
CA MET A 119 0.05 3.86 -9.76
C MET A 119 0.64 5.23 -10.08
N SER A 120 0.26 6.22 -9.28
CA SER A 120 0.57 7.64 -9.42
C SER A 120 -0.05 8.27 -10.68
N SER A 121 0.42 7.91 -11.87
CA SER A 121 -0.14 8.25 -13.19
C SER A 121 -0.59 9.73 -13.34
N PRO A 122 0.29 10.72 -13.04
CA PRO A 122 -0.06 12.12 -13.18
C PRO A 122 -0.13 12.53 -14.66
N ASN A 123 -0.77 13.68 -14.91
CA ASN A 123 -0.73 14.32 -16.22
C ASN A 123 0.54 15.16 -16.33
N ILE A 124 1.31 15.00 -17.41
CA ILE A 124 2.48 15.86 -17.65
C ILE A 124 2.05 17.32 -17.86
N ALA A 125 3.00 18.25 -17.67
CA ALA A 125 2.75 19.70 -17.68
C ALA A 125 1.73 20.21 -16.63
N LYS A 126 1.37 19.38 -15.64
CA LYS A 126 0.61 19.79 -14.45
C LYS A 126 1.35 19.40 -13.18
N PRO A 127 1.26 20.20 -12.10
CA PRO A 127 1.91 19.87 -10.85
C PRO A 127 1.26 18.67 -10.16
N ILE A 128 2.08 17.90 -9.45
CA ILE A 128 1.62 16.83 -8.58
C ILE A 128 0.97 17.46 -7.34
N SER A 129 -0.35 17.33 -7.25
CA SER A 129 -1.12 17.69 -6.07
C SER A 129 -1.19 16.54 -5.06
N MET A 130 -1.62 16.86 -3.83
CA MET A 130 -1.93 15.87 -2.78
C MET A 130 -2.85 14.74 -3.25
N GLY A 131 -3.74 14.97 -4.22
CA GLY A 131 -4.60 13.91 -4.77
C GLY A 131 -3.82 12.74 -5.40
N HIS A 132 -2.62 12.98 -5.93
CA HIS A 132 -1.75 11.95 -6.50
C HIS A 132 -0.95 11.18 -5.43
N LEU A 133 -0.82 11.74 -4.21
CA LEU A 133 -0.12 11.09 -3.11
C LEU A 133 -0.69 9.70 -2.86
N ARG A 134 -2.03 9.60 -2.72
CA ARG A 134 -2.71 8.34 -2.36
C ARG A 134 -2.35 7.20 -3.29
N SER A 135 -2.56 7.39 -4.59
CA SER A 135 -2.21 6.38 -5.59
C SER A 135 -0.73 5.98 -5.50
N THR A 136 0.15 6.97 -5.30
CA THR A 136 1.60 6.77 -5.21
C THR A 136 2.00 5.94 -3.98
N VAL A 137 1.56 6.31 -2.77
CA VAL A 137 2.00 5.64 -1.54
C VAL A 137 1.28 4.31 -1.32
N ILE A 138 0.01 4.21 -1.68
CA ILE A 138 -0.76 2.94 -1.62
C ILE A 138 -0.13 1.94 -2.58
N GLY A 139 0.12 2.33 -3.83
CA GLY A 139 0.75 1.46 -4.82
C GLY A 139 2.15 1.01 -4.42
N ASN A 140 2.98 1.92 -3.88
CA ASN A 140 4.33 1.57 -3.42
C ASN A 140 4.30 0.60 -2.23
N SER A 141 3.38 0.80 -1.28
CA SER A 141 3.25 -0.11 -0.14
C SER A 141 2.76 -1.50 -0.57
N ILE A 142 1.78 -1.56 -1.49
CA ILE A 142 1.33 -2.83 -2.08
C ILE A 142 2.49 -3.54 -2.80
N ALA A 143 3.30 -2.81 -3.57
CA ALA A 143 4.48 -3.37 -4.23
C ALA A 143 5.46 -4.00 -3.22
N LYS A 144 5.73 -3.30 -2.11
CA LYS A 144 6.61 -3.80 -1.03
C LYS A 144 6.04 -5.04 -0.34
N ILE A 145 4.72 -5.09 -0.12
CA ILE A 145 4.02 -6.26 0.44
C ILE A 145 4.09 -7.45 -0.54
N LEU A 146 3.93 -7.20 -1.84
CA LEU A 146 4.07 -8.22 -2.89
C LEU A 146 5.50 -8.79 -2.90
N THR A 147 6.54 -7.95 -2.85
CA THR A 147 7.93 -8.41 -2.75
C THR A 147 8.16 -9.25 -1.50
N LYS A 148 7.64 -8.81 -0.34
CA LYS A 148 7.72 -9.55 0.95
C LYS A 148 7.06 -10.93 0.89
N THR A 149 6.16 -11.15 -0.07
CA THR A 149 5.42 -12.40 -0.28
C THR A 149 5.83 -13.13 -1.56
N ASN A 150 7.03 -12.85 -2.07
CA ASN A 150 7.66 -13.44 -3.25
C ASN A 150 6.88 -13.26 -4.56
N TYR A 151 6.10 -12.20 -4.71
CA TYR A 151 5.66 -11.73 -6.03
C TYR A 151 6.70 -10.78 -6.63
N GLN A 152 6.68 -10.63 -7.95
CA GLN A 152 7.53 -9.70 -8.69
C GLN A 152 6.70 -8.49 -9.16
N PRO A 153 6.58 -7.43 -8.35
CA PRO A 153 5.83 -6.25 -8.74
C PRO A 153 6.52 -5.52 -9.90
N VAL A 154 5.74 -4.98 -10.83
CA VAL A 154 6.23 -4.07 -11.88
C VAL A 154 5.49 -2.74 -11.72
N LYS A 155 6.16 -1.72 -11.19
CA LYS A 155 5.59 -0.40 -10.93
C LYS A 155 5.52 0.40 -12.23
N ILE A 156 4.31 0.70 -12.67
CA ILE A 156 4.02 1.41 -13.92
C ILE A 156 3.45 2.78 -13.57
N ASN A 157 4.10 3.83 -14.05
CA ASN A 157 3.58 5.19 -14.05
C ASN A 157 2.90 5.46 -15.40
N HIS A 158 1.59 5.26 -15.48
CA HIS A 158 0.82 5.41 -16.71
C HIS A 158 0.48 6.89 -16.95
N LEU A 159 1.50 7.65 -17.35
CA LEU A 159 1.42 9.11 -17.52
C LEU A 159 0.27 9.53 -18.46
N GLY A 160 -0.46 10.57 -18.06
CA GLY A 160 -1.35 11.31 -18.95
C GLY A 160 -0.54 12.21 -19.89
N ASP A 161 0.10 11.60 -20.88
CA ASP A 161 1.03 12.24 -21.81
C ASP A 161 0.54 12.29 -23.26
N TRP A 162 -0.76 12.06 -23.50
CA TRP A 162 -1.37 12.24 -24.81
C TRP A 162 -2.73 12.96 -24.75
N GLY A 163 -3.09 13.68 -25.81
CA GLY A 163 -4.39 14.37 -25.95
C GLY A 163 -4.32 15.83 -26.40
N THR A 164 -5.48 16.40 -26.70
CA THR A 164 -5.63 17.74 -27.31
C THR A 164 -5.03 18.87 -26.47
N GLN A 165 -4.85 18.67 -25.16
CA GLN A 165 -4.16 19.60 -24.28
C GLN A 165 -2.71 19.89 -24.73
N PHE A 166 -2.05 18.97 -25.42
CA PHE A 166 -0.69 19.18 -25.91
C PHE A 166 -0.64 20.10 -27.12
N GLY A 167 -1.64 20.05 -28.00
CA GLY A 167 -1.78 21.05 -29.06
C GLY A 167 -1.89 22.47 -28.48
N LYS A 168 -2.74 22.63 -27.45
CA LYS A 168 -2.87 23.91 -26.72
C LYS A 168 -1.55 24.35 -26.09
N LEU A 169 -0.84 23.43 -25.44
CA LEU A 169 0.44 23.73 -24.80
C LEU A 169 1.53 24.11 -25.81
N ILE A 170 1.59 23.43 -26.97
CA ILE A 170 2.52 23.77 -28.05
C ILE A 170 2.24 25.18 -28.57
N VAL A 171 0.98 25.51 -28.88
CA VAL A 171 0.60 26.87 -29.31
C VAL A 171 0.99 27.90 -28.25
N ALA A 172 0.68 27.61 -26.99
CA ALA A 172 0.98 28.51 -25.88
C ALA A 172 2.49 28.78 -25.74
N TYR A 173 3.29 27.72 -25.81
CA TYR A 173 4.75 27.83 -25.78
C TYR A 173 5.28 28.60 -26.99
N LYS A 174 4.78 28.35 -28.20
CA LYS A 174 5.25 29.04 -29.40
C LYS A 174 4.91 30.54 -29.40
N LYS A 175 3.80 30.95 -28.80
CA LYS A 175 3.38 32.36 -28.75
C LYS A 175 3.97 33.13 -27.56
N TRP A 176 4.13 32.49 -26.40
CA TRP A 176 4.47 33.18 -25.15
C TRP A 176 5.59 32.52 -24.35
N GLY A 177 6.09 31.38 -24.80
CA GLY A 177 7.07 30.57 -24.08
C GLY A 177 8.51 30.91 -24.40
N SER A 178 9.39 30.49 -23.50
CA SER A 178 10.83 30.58 -23.65
C SER A 178 11.48 29.31 -23.12
N GLU A 179 12.44 28.77 -23.88
CA GLU A 179 13.19 27.57 -23.49
C GLU A 179 13.92 27.77 -22.15
N ALA A 180 14.49 28.96 -21.94
CA ALA A 180 15.19 29.30 -20.71
C ALA A 180 14.27 29.31 -19.49
N GLU A 181 13.04 29.81 -19.64
CA GLU A 181 12.05 29.83 -18.55
C GLU A 181 11.61 28.39 -18.20
N VAL A 182 11.29 27.57 -19.20
CA VAL A 182 10.88 26.17 -18.97
C VAL A 182 12.02 25.38 -18.32
N LYS A 183 13.27 25.54 -18.75
CA LYS A 183 14.41 24.84 -18.12
C LYS A 183 14.64 25.26 -16.66
N ALA A 184 14.32 26.51 -16.30
CA ALA A 184 14.50 27.01 -14.95
C ALA A 184 13.43 26.49 -13.98
N ASP A 185 12.18 26.41 -14.42
CA ASP A 185 11.05 25.88 -13.64
C ASP A 185 9.99 25.28 -14.59
N PRO A 186 10.12 23.99 -14.95
CA PRO A 186 9.33 23.40 -16.03
C PRO A 186 7.83 23.40 -15.78
N ILE A 187 7.41 22.84 -14.65
CA ILE A 187 5.99 22.61 -14.37
C ILE A 187 5.27 23.95 -14.17
N THR A 188 5.87 24.90 -13.43
CA THR A 188 5.26 26.20 -13.21
C THR A 188 5.11 26.97 -14.51
N ASN A 189 6.15 27.00 -15.36
CA ASN A 189 6.10 27.75 -16.61
C ASN A 189 5.18 27.10 -17.65
N LEU A 190 5.24 25.77 -17.82
CA LEU A 190 4.33 25.06 -18.73
C LEU A 190 2.87 25.24 -18.30
N LEU A 191 2.58 25.14 -17.00
CA LEU A 191 1.25 25.43 -16.47
C LEU A 191 0.86 26.89 -16.72
N ARG A 192 1.78 27.84 -16.51
CA ARG A 192 1.53 29.28 -16.75
C ARG A 192 1.15 29.54 -18.20
N TYR A 193 1.86 28.96 -19.17
CA TYR A 193 1.52 29.09 -20.58
C TYR A 193 0.17 28.45 -20.90
N TYR A 194 -0.09 27.25 -20.38
CA TYR A 194 -1.38 26.58 -20.56
C TYR A 194 -2.55 27.39 -19.98
N VAL A 195 -2.41 27.93 -18.78
CA VAL A 195 -3.43 28.80 -18.16
C VAL A 195 -3.61 30.08 -18.95
N LYS A 196 -2.52 30.66 -19.48
CA LYS A 196 -2.60 31.82 -20.36
C LYS A 196 -3.39 31.51 -21.63
N PHE A 197 -3.14 30.37 -22.27
CA PHE A 197 -3.91 29.93 -23.44
C PHE A 197 -5.41 29.94 -23.17
N HIS A 198 -5.87 29.31 -22.08
CA HIS A 198 -7.31 29.25 -21.71
C HIS A 198 -7.92 30.60 -21.29
N LYS A 199 -7.11 31.64 -21.10
CA LYS A 199 -7.60 33.00 -20.90
C LYS A 199 -7.73 33.74 -22.22
N GLU A 200 -6.77 33.54 -23.12
CA GLU A 200 -6.72 34.20 -24.42
C GLU A 200 -7.73 33.58 -25.41
N ASP A 201 -7.96 32.26 -25.37
CA ASP A 201 -8.87 31.56 -26.30
C ASP A 201 -10.35 32.01 -26.19
N VAL A 202 -10.75 32.57 -25.05
CA VAL A 202 -12.07 33.19 -24.86
C VAL A 202 -12.25 34.42 -25.75
N ALA A 203 -11.20 35.23 -25.91
CA ALA A 203 -11.20 36.42 -26.77
C ALA A 203 -10.75 36.09 -28.21
N HIS A 204 -10.01 34.99 -28.38
CA HIS A 204 -9.38 34.54 -29.62
C HIS A 204 -9.73 33.07 -29.93
N PRO A 205 -10.97 32.76 -30.36
CA PRO A 205 -11.40 31.39 -30.65
C PRO A 205 -10.56 30.68 -31.73
N GLU A 206 -9.86 31.43 -32.57
CA GLU A 206 -8.92 30.92 -33.56
C GLU A 206 -7.75 30.13 -32.94
N LEU A 207 -7.40 30.42 -31.68
CA LEU A 207 -6.35 29.68 -30.95
C LEU A 207 -6.71 28.22 -30.76
N ASP A 208 -8.00 27.91 -30.59
CA ASP A 208 -8.48 26.55 -30.41
C ASP A 208 -8.36 25.73 -31.71
N GLU A 209 -8.51 26.38 -32.86
CA GLU A 209 -8.29 25.72 -34.15
C GLU A 209 -6.80 25.50 -34.41
N GLU A 210 -5.95 26.51 -34.16
CA GLU A 210 -4.49 26.35 -34.19
C GLU A 210 -4.03 25.18 -33.29
N ALA A 211 -4.60 25.07 -32.08
CA ALA A 211 -4.27 23.99 -31.16
C ALA A 211 -4.67 22.61 -31.69
N ARG A 212 -5.82 22.49 -32.36
CA ARG A 212 -6.25 21.25 -33.03
C ARG A 212 -5.31 20.88 -34.16
N GLU A 213 -4.88 21.85 -34.97
CA GLU A 213 -3.90 21.63 -36.04
C GLU A 213 -2.56 21.14 -35.49
N TRP A 214 -2.06 21.74 -34.41
CA TRP A 214 -0.83 21.30 -33.74
C TRP A 214 -0.93 19.91 -33.14
N PHE A 215 -2.09 19.57 -32.55
CA PHE A 215 -2.31 18.22 -32.05
C PHE A 215 -2.38 17.20 -33.19
N LYS A 216 -3.06 17.53 -34.30
CA LYS A 216 -3.08 16.68 -35.49
C LYS A 216 -1.68 16.46 -36.06
N LYS A 217 -0.86 17.51 -36.15
CA LYS A 217 0.56 17.38 -36.54
C LYS A 217 1.31 16.40 -35.65
N LEU A 218 1.07 16.44 -34.34
CA LEU A 218 1.66 15.50 -33.39
C LEU A 218 1.17 14.05 -33.64
N GLU A 219 -0.12 13.85 -33.94
CA GLU A 219 -0.67 12.54 -34.32
C GLU A 219 -0.08 12.01 -35.64
N ASP A 220 0.14 12.89 -36.61
CA ASP A 220 0.74 12.58 -37.91
C ASP A 220 2.27 12.39 -37.85
N GLY A 221 2.89 12.56 -36.67
CA GLY A 221 4.33 12.36 -36.46
C GLY A 221 5.22 13.50 -36.97
N ASP A 222 4.69 14.72 -37.06
CA ASP A 222 5.46 15.92 -37.41
C ASP A 222 6.68 16.08 -36.48
N GLN A 223 7.84 16.39 -37.06
CA GLN A 223 9.11 16.43 -36.33
C GLN A 223 9.12 17.54 -35.26
N GLU A 224 8.58 18.72 -35.57
CA GLU A 224 8.59 19.84 -34.62
C GLU A 224 7.62 19.59 -33.47
N ALA A 225 6.38 19.19 -33.80
CA ALA A 225 5.37 18.89 -32.79
C ALA A 225 5.85 17.76 -31.85
N THR A 226 6.43 16.70 -32.42
CA THR A 226 6.98 15.56 -31.66
C THR A 226 8.14 15.98 -30.77
N ALA A 227 9.07 16.79 -31.28
CA ALA A 227 10.22 17.27 -30.49
C ALA A 227 9.78 18.13 -29.29
N LEU A 228 8.82 19.04 -29.50
CA LEU A 228 8.27 19.86 -28.42
C LEU A 228 7.55 19.01 -27.37
N TRP A 229 6.70 18.08 -27.81
CA TRP A 229 6.00 17.17 -26.90
C TRP A 229 6.97 16.31 -26.07
N GLN A 230 7.97 15.70 -26.72
CA GLN A 230 9.00 14.91 -26.02
C GLN A 230 9.77 15.74 -25.01
N TRP A 231 10.11 16.98 -25.36
CA TRP A 231 10.79 17.89 -24.46
C TRP A 231 9.90 18.25 -23.25
N PHE A 232 8.65 18.66 -23.45
CA PHE A 232 7.70 18.94 -22.35
C PHE A 232 7.50 17.74 -21.43
N ARG A 233 7.40 16.53 -22.01
CA ARG A 233 7.32 15.28 -21.26
C ARG A 233 8.57 15.07 -20.43
N SER A 234 9.76 15.24 -21.02
CA SER A 234 11.04 15.03 -20.34
C SER A 234 11.25 16.00 -19.17
N GLU A 235 10.94 17.29 -19.35
CA GLU A 235 11.10 18.28 -18.28
C GLU A 235 10.06 18.09 -17.17
N SER A 236 8.83 17.69 -17.51
CA SER A 236 7.82 17.33 -16.50
C SER A 236 8.28 16.14 -15.64
N LEU A 237 8.88 15.13 -16.27
CA LEU A 237 9.39 13.95 -15.58
C LEU A 237 10.53 14.26 -14.60
N LYS A 238 11.42 15.21 -14.93
CA LYS A 238 12.47 15.64 -13.99
C LYS A 238 11.89 16.21 -12.70
N GLU A 239 10.84 17.04 -12.80
CA GLU A 239 10.17 17.59 -11.61
C GLU A 239 9.41 16.52 -10.83
N PHE A 240 8.75 15.58 -11.51
CA PHE A 240 8.09 14.45 -10.84
C PHE A 240 9.09 13.56 -10.11
N GLN A 241 10.27 13.34 -10.70
CA GLN A 241 11.32 12.51 -10.09
C GLN A 241 11.79 13.09 -8.76
N LYS A 242 11.92 14.42 -8.62
CA LYS A 242 12.27 15.04 -7.32
C LYS A 242 11.29 14.63 -6.22
N ILE A 243 9.98 14.63 -6.52
CA ILE A 243 8.93 14.25 -5.57
C ILE A 243 8.99 12.75 -5.28
N TYR A 244 9.18 11.91 -6.30
CA TYR A 244 9.32 10.47 -6.12
C TYR A 244 10.56 10.10 -5.30
N ASP A 245 11.69 10.79 -5.50
CA ASP A 245 12.92 10.64 -4.71
C ASP A 245 12.69 11.03 -3.25
N MET A 246 11.93 12.10 -2.99
CA MET A 246 11.54 12.46 -1.62
C MET A 246 10.71 11.35 -0.97
N LEU A 247 9.77 10.76 -1.70
CA LEU A 247 8.90 9.68 -1.22
C LEU A 247 9.57 8.30 -1.18
N GLY A 248 10.77 8.14 -1.74
CA GLY A 248 11.43 6.85 -1.89
C GLY A 248 10.66 5.89 -2.83
N VAL A 249 10.15 6.43 -3.93
CA VAL A 249 9.37 5.69 -4.94
C VAL A 249 10.14 5.66 -6.25
N GLU A 250 10.22 4.48 -6.85
CA GLU A 250 10.84 4.25 -8.16
C GLU A 250 9.84 3.54 -9.08
N PHE A 251 10.03 3.63 -10.40
CA PHE A 251 9.16 3.00 -11.38
C PHE A 251 9.97 2.16 -12.37
N ASP A 252 9.42 1.02 -12.75
CA ASP A 252 10.00 0.12 -13.77
C ASP A 252 9.60 0.55 -15.19
N SER A 253 8.49 1.30 -15.32
CA SER A 253 8.01 1.80 -16.59
C SER A 253 7.31 3.16 -16.44
N PHE A 254 7.55 4.04 -17.41
CA PHE A 254 6.84 5.31 -17.60
C PHE A 254 5.99 5.29 -18.87
N ASN A 255 5.55 4.11 -19.32
CA ASN A 255 4.70 3.95 -20.50
C ASN A 255 3.30 4.53 -20.22
N GLY A 256 3.15 5.81 -20.55
CA GLY A 256 1.90 6.57 -20.48
C GLY A 256 1.00 6.33 -21.67
N GLU A 257 -0.02 7.16 -21.78
CA GLU A 257 -1.05 7.07 -22.81
C GLU A 257 -0.45 7.00 -24.23
N ALA A 258 0.53 7.85 -24.54
CA ALA A 258 1.12 7.98 -25.86
C ALA A 258 1.73 6.68 -26.39
N PHE A 259 2.28 5.85 -25.50
CA PHE A 259 2.94 4.58 -25.85
C PHE A 259 1.99 3.56 -26.50
N TYR A 260 0.68 3.68 -26.27
CA TYR A 260 -0.32 2.72 -26.75
C TYR A 260 -1.03 3.18 -28.03
N ASN A 261 -0.70 4.34 -28.59
CA ASN A 261 -1.39 4.89 -29.76
C ASN A 261 -1.41 3.93 -30.96
N ASP A 262 -0.26 3.38 -31.30
CA ASP A 262 -0.03 2.42 -32.38
C ASP A 262 -0.63 1.02 -32.10
N LYS A 263 -1.19 0.79 -30.91
CA LYS A 263 -1.76 -0.50 -30.46
C LYS A 263 -3.28 -0.47 -30.37
N MET A 264 -3.91 0.70 -30.49
CA MET A 264 -5.37 0.84 -30.35
C MET A 264 -6.13 0.23 -31.52
N ASP A 265 -5.59 0.30 -32.75
CA ASP A 265 -6.24 -0.28 -33.93
C ASP A 265 -6.37 -1.80 -33.82
N GLU A 266 -5.37 -2.47 -33.24
CA GLU A 266 -5.43 -3.91 -32.97
C GLU A 266 -6.63 -4.25 -32.07
N VAL A 267 -6.89 -3.45 -31.03
CA VAL A 267 -8.03 -3.65 -30.12
C VAL A 267 -9.35 -3.54 -30.87
N VAL A 268 -9.50 -2.50 -31.71
CA VAL A 268 -10.73 -2.30 -32.50
C VAL A 268 -10.97 -3.49 -33.42
N ASN A 269 -9.92 -3.97 -34.10
CA ASN A 269 -10.01 -5.14 -34.98
C ASN A 269 -10.41 -6.41 -34.20
N LEU A 270 -9.80 -6.66 -33.04
CA LEU A 270 -10.15 -7.80 -32.19
C LEU A 270 -11.61 -7.75 -31.71
N LEU A 271 -12.12 -6.57 -31.38
CA LEU A 271 -13.53 -6.39 -31.01
C LEU A 271 -14.47 -6.65 -32.21
N ALA A 272 -14.09 -6.21 -33.41
CA ALA A 272 -14.85 -6.45 -34.63
C ALA A 272 -14.89 -7.93 -35.02
N GLU A 273 -13.75 -8.61 -34.98
CA GLU A 273 -13.61 -10.05 -35.26
C GLU A 273 -14.45 -10.91 -34.31
N LYS A 274 -14.62 -10.46 -33.07
CA LYS A 274 -15.45 -11.12 -32.05
C LYS A 274 -16.91 -10.67 -32.08
N HIS A 275 -17.30 -9.85 -33.04
CA HIS A 275 -18.65 -9.33 -33.22
C HIS A 275 -19.19 -8.57 -31.99
N LEU A 276 -18.32 -7.85 -31.28
CA LEU A 276 -18.67 -7.09 -30.07
C LEU A 276 -18.99 -5.61 -30.35
N LEU A 277 -18.60 -5.09 -31.51
CA LEU A 277 -18.84 -3.69 -31.89
C LEU A 277 -20.25 -3.50 -32.43
N VAL A 278 -20.98 -2.56 -31.82
CA VAL A 278 -22.30 -2.12 -32.26
C VAL A 278 -22.24 -0.65 -32.66
N LYS A 279 -22.82 -0.30 -33.80
CA LYS A 279 -22.96 1.11 -34.21
C LYS A 279 -24.11 1.78 -33.46
N SER A 280 -23.84 2.92 -32.84
CA SER A 280 -24.83 3.75 -32.15
C SER A 280 -24.55 5.22 -32.42
N GLN A 281 -25.52 5.92 -33.03
CA GLN A 281 -25.42 7.35 -33.37
C GLN A 281 -24.14 7.71 -34.16
N GLY A 282 -23.70 6.81 -35.05
CA GLY A 282 -22.50 6.98 -35.86
C GLY A 282 -21.19 6.59 -35.16
N ALA A 283 -21.20 6.38 -33.84
CA ALA A 283 -20.06 5.86 -33.08
C ALA A 283 -20.11 4.33 -32.95
N GLU A 284 -19.02 3.72 -32.52
CA GLU A 284 -18.94 2.30 -32.18
C GLU A 284 -18.77 2.09 -30.69
N ILE A 285 -19.62 1.22 -30.15
CA ILE A 285 -19.70 0.90 -28.74
C ILE A 285 -19.61 -0.61 -28.53
N VAL A 286 -19.29 -1.03 -27.31
CA VAL A 286 -19.58 -2.37 -26.80
C VAL A 286 -20.77 -2.28 -25.85
N ASP A 287 -21.80 -3.07 -26.11
CA ASP A 287 -22.96 -3.17 -25.23
C ASP A 287 -22.62 -4.04 -24.01
N LEU A 288 -22.77 -3.47 -22.82
CA LEU A 288 -22.46 -4.09 -21.53
C LEU A 288 -23.72 -4.23 -20.65
N SER A 289 -24.91 -4.09 -21.23
CA SER A 289 -26.20 -4.19 -20.53
C SER A 289 -26.36 -5.50 -19.77
N LYS A 290 -25.82 -6.61 -20.28
CA LYS A 290 -25.80 -7.92 -19.60
C LYS A 290 -25.06 -7.93 -18.26
N TYR A 291 -24.20 -6.94 -18.02
CA TYR A 291 -23.48 -6.73 -16.76
C TYR A 291 -24.09 -5.61 -15.89
N ASN A 292 -25.24 -5.05 -16.31
CA ASN A 292 -25.84 -3.84 -15.72
C ASN A 292 -24.89 -2.62 -15.76
N LEU A 293 -24.08 -2.49 -16.81
CA LEU A 293 -23.19 -1.36 -17.02
C LEU A 293 -23.65 -0.53 -18.22
N ASN A 294 -23.27 0.75 -18.23
CA ASN A 294 -23.44 1.59 -19.41
C ASN A 294 -22.60 1.06 -20.59
N PRO A 295 -23.03 1.27 -21.84
CA PRO A 295 -22.23 0.88 -23.00
C PRO A 295 -20.89 1.62 -23.00
N ALA A 296 -19.84 0.92 -23.42
CA ALA A 296 -18.51 1.48 -23.50
C ALA A 296 -18.24 2.03 -24.89
N LEU A 297 -17.86 3.30 -24.98
CA LEU A 297 -17.53 3.96 -26.25
C LEU A 297 -16.10 3.61 -26.68
N ILE A 298 -15.96 2.95 -27.84
CA ILE A 298 -14.68 2.47 -28.37
C ILE A 298 -14.12 3.45 -29.41
N ARG A 299 -14.98 3.88 -30.34
CA ARG A 299 -14.60 4.78 -31.43
C ARG A 299 -15.71 5.79 -31.68
N LYS A 300 -15.35 7.07 -31.80
CA LYS A 300 -16.28 8.16 -32.13
C LYS A 300 -16.72 8.11 -33.59
N SER A 301 -17.71 8.92 -33.94
CA SER A 301 -18.22 9.05 -35.31
C SER A 301 -17.21 9.62 -36.30
N ASP A 302 -16.22 10.39 -35.82
CA ASP A 302 -15.09 10.90 -36.60
C ASP A 302 -13.96 9.86 -36.77
N GLY A 303 -14.12 8.66 -36.22
CA GLY A 303 -13.13 7.59 -36.26
C GLY A 303 -12.09 7.64 -35.13
N ALA A 304 -12.10 8.67 -34.28
CA ALA A 304 -11.13 8.80 -33.20
C ALA A 304 -11.38 7.78 -32.06
N THR A 305 -10.31 7.14 -31.61
CA THR A 305 -10.30 6.23 -30.45
C THR A 305 -10.24 6.99 -29.12
N LEU A 306 -10.62 6.32 -28.03
CA LEU A 306 -10.77 6.94 -26.70
C LEU A 306 -10.01 6.21 -25.60
N TYR A 307 -10.14 6.70 -24.37
CA TYR A 307 -9.56 6.13 -23.15
C TYR A 307 -9.84 4.64 -22.99
N MET A 308 -11.08 4.17 -23.22
CA MET A 308 -11.41 2.74 -23.09
C MET A 308 -10.57 1.86 -24.04
N THR A 309 -10.43 2.27 -25.30
CA THR A 309 -9.65 1.54 -26.31
C THR A 309 -8.17 1.52 -25.96
N ARG A 310 -7.65 2.63 -25.44
CA ARG A 310 -6.28 2.75 -24.95
C ARG A 310 -6.01 1.85 -23.74
N ASP A 311 -6.94 1.80 -22.79
CA ASP A 311 -6.78 0.97 -21.59
C ASP A 311 -6.93 -0.52 -21.88
N LEU A 312 -7.75 -0.89 -22.86
CA LEU A 312 -7.77 -2.25 -23.42
C LEU A 312 -6.42 -2.60 -24.07
N ALA A 313 -5.84 -1.69 -24.85
CA ALA A 313 -4.52 -1.88 -25.44
C ALA A 313 -3.45 -2.03 -24.35
N ALA A 314 -3.51 -1.22 -23.29
CA ALA A 314 -2.62 -1.31 -22.16
C ALA A 314 -2.76 -2.64 -21.40
N ALA A 315 -3.98 -3.10 -21.13
CA ALA A 315 -4.22 -4.38 -20.45
C ALA A 315 -3.68 -5.57 -21.28
N ILE A 316 -3.95 -5.58 -22.59
CA ILE A 316 -3.46 -6.63 -23.51
C ILE A 316 -1.93 -6.59 -23.60
N TYR A 317 -1.33 -5.41 -23.76
CA TYR A 317 0.12 -5.23 -23.78
C TYR A 317 0.75 -5.73 -22.47
N ARG A 318 0.21 -5.34 -21.31
CA ARG A 318 0.72 -5.78 -20.00
C ARG A 318 0.63 -7.29 -19.86
N LYS A 319 -0.44 -7.93 -20.34
CA LYS A 319 -0.56 -9.40 -20.29
C LYS A 319 0.49 -10.08 -21.16
N ARG A 320 0.73 -9.57 -22.37
CA ARG A 320 1.71 -10.12 -23.32
C ARG A 320 3.16 -9.88 -22.88
N THR A 321 3.44 -8.74 -22.26
CA THR A 321 4.80 -8.32 -21.87
C THR A 321 5.21 -8.89 -20.52
N TYR A 322 4.33 -8.81 -19.51
CA TYR A 322 4.67 -9.18 -18.13
C TYR A 322 4.18 -10.57 -17.74
N HIS A 323 3.37 -11.23 -18.59
CA HIS A 323 2.79 -12.55 -18.31
C HIS A 323 2.15 -12.64 -16.93
N PHE A 324 1.49 -11.55 -16.52
CA PHE A 324 1.10 -11.37 -15.13
C PHE A 324 0.10 -12.42 -14.63
N VAL A 325 0.11 -12.65 -13.32
CA VAL A 325 -0.93 -13.42 -12.61
C VAL A 325 -2.00 -12.54 -12.00
N LYS A 326 -1.68 -11.27 -11.74
CA LYS A 326 -2.61 -10.18 -11.37
C LYS A 326 -2.12 -8.89 -11.99
N SER A 327 -3.02 -7.98 -12.35
CA SER A 327 -2.65 -6.62 -12.78
C SER A 327 -3.46 -5.63 -11.97
N LEU A 328 -2.78 -4.86 -11.13
CA LEU A 328 -3.38 -3.97 -10.16
C LEU A 328 -3.45 -2.55 -10.72
N TYR A 329 -4.58 -1.88 -10.51
CA TYR A 329 -4.81 -0.50 -10.92
C TYR A 329 -5.16 0.32 -9.69
N VAL A 330 -4.19 1.06 -9.16
CA VAL A 330 -4.35 1.92 -7.97
C VAL A 330 -4.86 3.27 -8.42
N VAL A 331 -6.16 3.35 -8.67
CA VAL A 331 -6.83 4.52 -9.27
C VAL A 331 -8.01 4.93 -8.41
N GLY A 332 -8.26 6.24 -8.30
CA GLY A 332 -9.32 6.77 -7.44
C GLY A 332 -10.70 6.15 -7.73
N ASN A 333 -11.54 6.06 -6.69
CA ASN A 333 -12.85 5.38 -6.76
C ASN A 333 -13.81 5.97 -7.81
N GLU A 334 -13.59 7.20 -8.25
CA GLU A 334 -14.37 7.83 -9.33
C GLU A 334 -14.28 7.08 -10.67
N GLN A 335 -13.24 6.26 -10.87
CA GLN A 335 -13.03 5.45 -12.08
C GLN A 335 -13.55 4.01 -11.96
N SER A 336 -14.27 3.67 -10.88
CA SER A 336 -14.75 2.31 -10.63
C SER A 336 -15.63 1.75 -11.75
N GLU A 337 -16.52 2.57 -12.34
CA GLU A 337 -17.37 2.13 -13.45
C GLU A 337 -16.54 1.80 -14.69
N HIS A 338 -15.54 2.63 -15.01
CA HIS A 338 -14.63 2.42 -16.13
C HIS A 338 -13.88 1.08 -16.02
N PHE A 339 -13.33 0.75 -14.85
CA PHE A 339 -12.64 -0.54 -14.67
C PHE A 339 -13.58 -1.75 -14.70
N LYS A 340 -14.85 -1.60 -14.28
CA LYS A 340 -15.87 -2.64 -14.48
C LYS A 340 -16.15 -2.84 -15.96
N GLN A 341 -16.28 -1.77 -16.74
CA GLN A 341 -16.45 -1.84 -18.18
C GLN A 341 -15.24 -2.49 -18.87
N LEU A 342 -14.02 -2.06 -18.53
CA LEU A 342 -12.78 -2.65 -19.04
C LEU A 342 -12.74 -4.16 -18.83
N LYS A 343 -13.00 -4.61 -17.59
CA LYS A 343 -13.06 -6.04 -17.25
C LYS A 343 -14.15 -6.77 -18.04
N ALA A 344 -15.34 -6.19 -18.13
CA ALA A 344 -16.47 -6.78 -18.84
C ALA A 344 -16.18 -6.97 -20.34
N ILE A 345 -15.56 -5.98 -20.99
CA ILE A 345 -15.14 -6.07 -22.38
C ILE A 345 -14.08 -7.17 -22.55
N LEU A 346 -13.07 -7.23 -21.67
CA LEU A 346 -12.04 -8.29 -21.74
C LEU A 346 -12.65 -9.69 -21.56
N LYS A 347 -13.67 -9.86 -20.71
CA LYS A 347 -14.42 -11.12 -20.59
C LYS A 347 -15.14 -11.46 -21.87
N ASP A 348 -15.81 -10.49 -22.48
CA ASP A 348 -16.53 -10.67 -23.76
C ASP A 348 -15.57 -10.97 -24.92
N MET A 349 -14.34 -10.46 -24.84
CA MET A 349 -13.26 -10.83 -25.75
C MET A 349 -12.78 -12.29 -25.56
N GLY A 350 -13.24 -13.00 -24.53
CA GLY A 350 -12.88 -14.38 -24.21
C GLY A 350 -11.57 -14.51 -23.42
N TYR A 351 -11.10 -13.44 -22.78
CA TYR A 351 -9.87 -13.48 -22.00
C TYR A 351 -10.14 -13.98 -20.58
N ALA A 352 -9.73 -15.22 -20.28
CA ALA A 352 -9.86 -15.81 -18.93
C ALA A 352 -9.15 -15.00 -17.83
N TRP A 353 -8.08 -14.28 -18.18
CA TRP A 353 -7.33 -13.43 -17.26
C TRP A 353 -8.03 -12.08 -16.96
N ALA A 354 -9.21 -11.81 -17.51
CA ALA A 354 -9.95 -10.59 -17.19
C ALA A 354 -10.28 -10.46 -15.70
N ASP A 355 -10.47 -11.57 -14.99
CA ASP A 355 -10.69 -11.58 -13.53
C ASP A 355 -9.43 -11.25 -12.72
N ASP A 356 -8.26 -11.33 -13.34
CA ASP A 356 -6.96 -10.95 -12.75
C ASP A 356 -6.67 -9.45 -12.85
N ILE A 357 -7.50 -8.68 -13.57
CA ILE A 357 -7.50 -7.22 -13.55
C ILE A 357 -8.18 -6.75 -12.27
N ILE A 358 -7.44 -6.09 -11.37
CA ILE A 358 -7.96 -5.66 -10.07
C ILE A 358 -7.85 -4.14 -9.97
N HIS A 359 -9.00 -3.48 -9.85
CA HIS A 359 -9.05 -2.08 -9.46
C HIS A 359 -8.91 -1.97 -7.94
N ILE A 360 -7.93 -1.19 -7.49
CA ILE A 360 -7.68 -0.85 -6.10
C ILE A 360 -8.17 0.59 -5.90
N PRO A 361 -9.47 0.79 -5.63
CA PRO A 361 -10.03 2.11 -5.40
C PRO A 361 -9.53 2.70 -4.08
N PHE A 362 -9.56 4.03 -4.02
CA PHE A 362 -9.32 4.79 -2.80
C PHE A 362 -10.19 6.06 -2.77
N GLY A 363 -10.44 6.56 -1.56
CA GLY A 363 -11.22 7.77 -1.28
C GLY A 363 -10.47 9.06 -1.61
N LEU A 364 -11.13 10.20 -1.44
CA LEU A 364 -10.58 11.52 -1.77
C LEU A 364 -9.88 12.17 -0.58
N ILE A 365 -8.84 12.96 -0.91
CA ILE A 365 -8.34 14.00 -0.01
C ILE A 365 -9.18 15.25 -0.23
N THR A 366 -9.71 15.80 0.86
CA THR A 366 -10.56 16.98 0.86
C THR A 366 -9.92 18.12 1.66
N GLU A 367 -10.42 19.33 1.45
CA GLU A 367 -10.10 20.52 2.24
C GLU A 367 -11.43 21.16 2.66
N ASN A 368 -11.71 21.20 3.96
CA ASN A 368 -12.99 21.65 4.53
C ASN A 368 -14.20 20.91 3.90
N GLY A 369 -14.10 19.59 3.78
CA GLY A 369 -15.11 18.70 3.19
C GLY A 369 -15.26 18.82 1.67
N LYS A 370 -14.44 19.62 0.99
CA LYS A 370 -14.52 19.83 -0.46
C LYS A 370 -13.35 19.19 -1.19
N LYS A 371 -13.64 18.58 -2.35
CA LYS A 371 -12.61 18.00 -3.21
C LYS A 371 -11.59 19.06 -3.64
N LEU A 372 -10.30 18.71 -3.55
CA LEU A 372 -9.22 19.50 -4.13
C LEU A 372 -9.46 19.71 -5.64
N SER A 373 -9.25 20.93 -6.13
CA SER A 373 -9.56 21.30 -7.51
C SER A 373 -8.68 22.43 -8.03
N THR A 374 -7.95 22.13 -9.11
CA THR A 374 -7.16 23.12 -9.86
C THR A 374 -8.02 24.19 -10.50
N ARG A 375 -9.20 23.85 -10.99
CA ARG A 375 -10.11 24.80 -11.64
C ARG A 375 -10.73 25.80 -10.65
N GLN A 376 -10.88 25.41 -9.39
CA GLN A 376 -11.42 26.25 -8.32
C GLN A 376 -10.33 26.86 -7.42
N GLY A 377 -9.05 26.73 -7.79
CA GLY A 377 -7.92 27.29 -7.05
C GLY A 377 -7.54 26.56 -5.76
N ARG A 378 -8.23 25.46 -5.41
CA ARG A 378 -7.96 24.63 -4.22
C ARG A 378 -6.96 23.52 -4.53
N VAL A 379 -5.73 23.88 -4.86
CA VAL A 379 -4.66 22.91 -5.11
C VAL A 379 -3.65 22.99 -4.00
N ILE A 380 -3.45 21.86 -3.34
CA ILE A 380 -2.35 21.67 -2.41
C ILE A 380 -1.26 20.91 -3.16
N LEU A 381 -0.13 21.57 -3.40
CA LEU A 381 1.03 21.00 -4.07
C LEU A 381 1.72 20.01 -3.13
N LEU A 382 2.00 18.80 -3.62
CA LEU A 382 2.58 17.74 -2.80
C LEU A 382 4.00 18.10 -2.34
N GLU A 383 4.82 18.64 -3.22
CA GLU A 383 6.19 19.07 -2.88
C GLU A 383 6.20 20.08 -1.74
N LYS A 384 5.31 21.08 -1.77
CA LYS A 384 5.18 22.07 -0.70
C LYS A 384 4.84 21.39 0.63
N VAL A 385 3.85 20.49 0.63
CA VAL A 385 3.46 19.75 1.84
C VAL A 385 4.61 18.93 2.41
N LEU A 386 5.37 18.24 1.56
CA LEU A 386 6.53 17.47 2.00
C LEU A 386 7.59 18.37 2.60
N ASN A 387 7.95 19.48 1.95
CA ASN A 387 8.92 20.44 2.48
C ASN A 387 8.46 21.08 3.80
N ASP A 388 7.21 21.54 3.86
CA ASP A 388 6.65 22.09 5.11
C ASP A 388 6.69 21.04 6.24
N ALA A 389 6.41 19.77 5.94
CA ALA A 389 6.47 18.69 6.93
C ALA A 389 7.89 18.41 7.42
N ILE A 390 8.89 18.47 6.53
CA ILE A 390 10.31 18.33 6.87
C ILE A 390 10.75 19.49 7.78
N ASP A 391 10.36 20.72 7.44
CA ASP A 391 10.71 21.91 8.24
C ASP A 391 10.09 21.84 9.64
N LEU A 392 8.83 21.43 9.75
CA LEU A 392 8.16 21.23 11.05
C LEU A 392 8.83 20.11 11.87
N ALA A 393 9.20 18.99 11.24
CA ALA A 393 9.94 17.92 11.89
C ALA A 393 11.31 18.41 12.40
N LYS A 394 12.02 19.21 11.59
CA LYS A 394 13.31 19.81 11.98
C LYS A 394 13.18 20.72 13.20
N GLN A 395 12.18 21.59 13.22
CA GLN A 395 11.92 22.47 14.37
C GLN A 395 11.65 21.66 15.65
N GLN A 396 10.88 20.58 15.57
CA GLN A 396 10.61 19.68 16.69
C GLN A 396 11.88 18.98 17.20
N ILE A 397 12.71 18.48 16.28
CA ILE A 397 13.99 17.84 16.61
C ILE A 397 14.94 18.84 17.28
N GLU A 398 15.07 20.06 16.74
CA GLU A 398 15.93 21.10 17.32
C GLU A 398 15.47 21.53 18.72
N ALA A 399 14.16 21.53 18.98
CA ALA A 399 13.62 21.84 20.30
C ALA A 399 13.88 20.73 21.34
N LYS A 400 13.87 19.46 20.94
CA LYS A 400 13.97 18.30 21.86
C LYS A 400 15.38 17.72 21.98
N ASN A 401 16.14 17.73 20.90
CA ASN A 401 17.48 17.13 20.79
C ASN A 401 18.38 17.96 19.85
N PRO A 402 18.78 19.19 20.24
CA PRO A 402 19.54 20.09 19.38
C PRO A 402 20.93 19.55 18.96
N THR A 403 21.46 18.58 19.70
CA THR A 403 22.76 17.95 19.47
C THR A 403 22.69 16.70 18.58
N LEU A 404 21.52 16.35 18.05
CA LEU A 404 21.35 15.19 17.18
C LEU A 404 22.24 15.30 15.93
N ALA A 405 23.07 14.28 15.70
CA ALA A 405 23.85 14.18 14.48
C ALA A 405 22.94 13.95 13.27
N ASN A 406 23.27 14.52 12.11
CA ASN A 406 22.50 14.38 10.87
C ASN A 406 21.03 14.80 10.98
N LYS A 407 20.72 15.80 11.83
CA LYS A 407 19.35 16.30 12.07
C LYS A 407 18.54 16.61 10.80
N ASP A 408 19.18 17.11 9.74
CA ASP A 408 18.49 17.40 8.47
C ASP A 408 17.99 16.13 7.78
N GLN A 409 18.80 15.06 7.80
CA GLN A 409 18.39 13.76 7.26
C GLN A 409 17.28 13.13 8.10
N VAL A 410 17.40 13.18 9.43
CA VAL A 410 16.35 12.67 10.33
C VAL A 410 15.06 13.46 10.17
N ALA A 411 15.13 14.79 10.05
CA ALA A 411 13.97 15.63 9.77
C ALA A 411 13.30 15.25 8.43
N LYS A 412 14.10 14.96 7.40
CA LYS A 412 13.59 14.47 6.11
C LYS A 412 12.82 13.15 6.28
N GLU A 413 13.44 12.17 6.94
CA GLU A 413 12.85 10.85 7.19
C GLU A 413 11.56 10.90 8.01
N VAL A 414 11.54 11.78 9.02
CA VAL A 414 10.38 11.96 9.91
C VAL A 414 9.27 12.73 9.23
N GLY A 415 9.57 13.85 8.57
CA GLY A 415 8.59 14.69 7.88
C GLY A 415 7.91 13.97 6.73
N VAL A 416 8.69 13.33 5.84
CA VAL A 416 8.13 12.52 4.74
C VAL A 416 7.39 11.31 5.30
N GLY A 417 7.98 10.61 6.28
CA GLY A 417 7.37 9.46 6.93
C GLY A 417 6.02 9.79 7.56
N ALA A 418 5.86 10.98 8.14
CA ALA A 418 4.60 11.46 8.69
C ALA A 418 3.51 11.59 7.63
N VAL A 419 3.83 12.18 6.47
CA VAL A 419 2.89 12.36 5.34
C VAL A 419 2.46 11.00 4.78
N ILE A 420 3.40 10.10 4.53
CA ILE A 420 3.11 8.74 4.02
C ILE A 420 2.26 7.97 5.02
N PHE A 421 2.68 7.92 6.27
CA PHE A 421 1.99 7.14 7.30
C PHE A 421 0.58 7.66 7.58
N HIS A 422 0.39 8.99 7.54
CA HIS A 422 -0.92 9.59 7.74
C HIS A 422 -1.94 9.14 6.69
N ASP A 423 -1.53 9.00 5.43
CA ASP A 423 -2.41 8.44 4.39
C ASP A 423 -2.66 6.95 4.63
N LEU A 424 -1.58 6.18 4.85
CA LEU A 424 -1.65 4.72 4.90
C LEU A 424 -2.24 4.14 6.19
N LYS A 425 -2.41 4.92 7.27
CA LYS A 425 -3.03 4.42 8.52
C LYS A 425 -4.55 4.27 8.43
N ASN A 426 -5.21 4.98 7.52
CA ASN A 426 -6.65 4.95 7.33
C ASN A 426 -7.03 3.89 6.29
N ASP A 427 -8.28 3.40 6.32
CA ASP A 427 -8.72 2.52 5.23
C ASP A 427 -8.62 3.28 3.90
N ARG A 428 -8.12 2.63 2.84
CA ARG A 428 -7.93 3.31 1.55
C ARG A 428 -9.23 3.93 1.04
N MET A 429 -10.39 3.36 1.35
CA MET A 429 -11.69 3.86 0.92
C MET A 429 -12.16 5.10 1.66
N ASP A 430 -11.57 5.40 2.83
CA ASP A 430 -11.95 6.56 3.60
C ASP A 430 -11.55 7.85 2.86
N ASN A 431 -12.45 8.84 2.93
CA ASN A 431 -12.11 10.22 2.60
C ASN A 431 -11.56 10.89 3.86
N PHE A 432 -10.61 11.80 3.71
CA PHE A 432 -10.15 12.61 4.84
C PHE A 432 -9.86 14.05 4.44
N ASP A 433 -10.14 14.96 5.37
CA ASP A 433 -9.75 16.35 5.27
C ASP A 433 -8.28 16.51 5.62
N PHE A 434 -7.51 17.13 4.72
CA PHE A 434 -6.09 17.34 4.92
C PHE A 434 -5.84 18.47 5.94
N ASN A 435 -5.07 18.14 6.98
CA ASN A 435 -4.54 19.10 7.95
C ASN A 435 -3.05 18.81 8.19
N LEU A 436 -2.18 19.71 7.72
CA LEU A 436 -0.73 19.53 7.86
C LEU A 436 -0.27 19.42 9.31
N GLU A 437 -0.85 20.21 10.22
CA GLU A 437 -0.48 20.17 11.64
C GLU A 437 -0.83 18.84 12.28
N GLU A 438 -1.89 18.17 11.84
CA GLU A 438 -2.26 16.84 12.33
C GLU A 438 -1.32 15.75 11.79
N VAL A 439 -0.88 15.89 10.53
CA VAL A 439 0.00 14.93 9.86
C VAL A 439 1.35 14.80 10.58
N VAL A 440 1.95 15.91 11.02
CA VAL A 440 3.33 15.93 11.56
C VAL A 440 3.42 15.89 13.09
N ARG A 441 2.32 15.65 13.81
CA ARG A 441 2.35 15.53 15.27
C ARG A 441 3.18 14.32 15.70
N PHE A 442 4.04 14.53 16.70
CA PHE A 442 4.82 13.46 17.36
C PHE A 442 3.99 12.64 18.37
N GLU A 443 2.83 13.17 18.75
CA GLU A 443 1.90 12.55 19.69
C GLU A 443 0.68 12.02 18.95
N GLY A 444 0.08 10.96 19.50
CA GLY A 444 -1.08 10.30 18.92
C GLY A 444 -0.72 9.17 17.95
N GLU A 445 -1.67 8.83 17.09
CA GLU A 445 -1.54 7.73 16.12
C GLU A 445 -0.92 8.22 14.81
N THR A 446 0.40 8.49 14.84
CA THR A 446 1.14 9.09 13.72
C THR A 446 2.39 8.29 13.34
N GLY A 447 2.94 8.55 12.15
CA GLY A 447 4.22 7.97 11.71
C GLY A 447 5.38 8.30 12.65
N PRO A 448 5.58 9.58 13.03
CA PRO A 448 6.62 9.97 13.97
C PRO A 448 6.53 9.25 15.32
N TYR A 449 5.33 8.91 15.80
CA TYR A 449 5.18 8.11 17.02
C TYR A 449 5.82 6.71 16.90
N VAL A 450 5.60 6.04 15.77
CA VAL A 450 6.16 4.71 15.50
C VAL A 450 7.68 4.80 15.28
N GLN A 451 8.15 5.77 14.49
CA GLN A 451 9.58 6.02 14.26
C GLN A 451 10.31 6.33 15.57
N TYR A 452 9.73 7.19 16.42
CA TYR A 452 10.31 7.53 17.71
C TYR A 452 10.36 6.34 18.66
N THR A 453 9.35 5.46 18.60
CA THR A 453 9.36 4.21 19.36
C THR A 453 10.52 3.31 18.93
N ASN A 454 10.80 3.22 17.63
CA ASN A 454 12.00 2.52 17.12
C ASN A 454 13.30 3.17 17.62
N ALA A 455 13.43 4.50 17.48
CA ALA A 455 14.61 5.24 17.94
C ALA A 455 14.85 5.06 19.45
N ARG A 456 13.78 5.00 20.25
CA ARG A 456 13.84 4.69 21.69
C ARG A 456 14.34 3.28 21.95
N ALA A 457 13.82 2.27 21.25
CA ALA A 457 14.28 0.89 21.36
C ALA A 457 15.78 0.80 21.04
N GLN A 458 16.21 1.43 19.94
CA GLN A 458 17.61 1.54 19.55
C GLN A 458 18.47 2.26 20.62
N SER A 459 17.94 3.32 21.24
CA SER A 459 18.62 4.01 22.36
C SER A 459 18.82 3.11 23.59
N ILE A 460 17.82 2.29 23.95
CA ILE A 460 17.94 1.32 25.05
C ILE A 460 19.05 0.31 24.76
N LEU A 461 19.11 -0.22 23.53
CA LEU A 461 20.15 -1.16 23.10
C LEU A 461 21.53 -0.52 23.19
N ARG A 462 21.72 0.71 22.68
CA ARG A 462 22.99 1.45 22.78
C ARG A 462 23.41 1.68 24.24
N LYS A 463 22.48 2.08 25.10
CA LYS A 463 22.74 2.34 26.53
C LYS A 463 23.06 1.09 27.33
N SER A 464 22.59 -0.08 26.89
CA SER A 464 22.88 -1.33 27.59
C SER A 464 24.38 -1.67 27.58
N GLY A 465 25.10 -1.29 26.51
CA GLY A 465 26.50 -1.68 26.31
C GLY A 465 26.71 -3.19 26.12
N VAL A 466 25.63 -3.97 26.00
CA VAL A 466 25.65 -5.43 25.86
C VAL A 466 25.43 -5.81 24.40
N ASP A 467 26.24 -6.74 23.90
CA ASP A 467 25.95 -7.39 22.62
C ASP A 467 24.79 -8.37 22.80
N VAL A 468 23.67 -8.10 22.12
CA VAL A 468 22.43 -8.84 22.29
C VAL A 468 22.42 -10.02 21.31
N PRO A 469 22.55 -11.27 21.80
CA PRO A 469 22.65 -12.43 20.93
C PRO A 469 21.32 -12.70 20.23
N ASP A 470 21.40 -13.25 19.01
CA ASP A 470 20.20 -13.60 18.24
C ASP A 470 19.49 -14.83 18.84
N THR A 471 20.26 -15.75 19.44
CA THR A 471 19.79 -16.97 20.13
C THR A 471 20.04 -16.91 21.64
N ALA A 472 19.17 -17.51 22.44
CA ALA A 472 19.44 -17.74 23.87
C ALA A 472 18.75 -19.03 24.35
N GLU A 473 19.32 -19.66 25.37
CA GLU A 473 18.81 -20.90 25.97
C GLU A 473 17.54 -20.68 26.81
N THR A 474 17.36 -19.48 27.36
CA THR A 474 16.21 -19.13 28.19
C THR A 474 15.30 -18.12 27.50
N GLY A 475 14.00 -18.33 27.65
CA GLY A 475 12.97 -17.39 27.26
C GLY A 475 12.75 -16.28 28.27
N LEU A 476 12.02 -15.25 27.85
CA LEU A 476 11.48 -14.22 28.72
C LEU A 476 10.20 -14.73 29.39
N ASP A 477 10.19 -14.74 30.72
CA ASP A 477 8.99 -15.01 31.53
C ASP A 477 8.52 -13.74 32.24
N ASP A 478 8.11 -12.76 31.43
CA ASP A 478 7.54 -11.49 31.91
C ASP A 478 6.09 -11.36 31.39
N PRO A 479 5.08 -11.45 32.29
CA PRO A 479 3.69 -11.29 31.89
C PRO A 479 3.39 -9.96 31.18
N ALA A 480 4.13 -8.89 31.51
CA ALA A 480 3.95 -7.58 30.87
C ALA A 480 4.42 -7.56 29.41
N ALA A 481 5.29 -8.49 29.02
CA ALA A 481 5.77 -8.64 27.65
C ALA A 481 4.82 -9.47 26.75
N TRP A 482 3.81 -10.13 27.33
CA TRP A 482 3.01 -11.13 26.61
C TRP A 482 2.31 -10.60 25.37
N GLU A 483 1.70 -9.41 25.46
CA GLU A 483 1.04 -8.78 24.30
C GLU A 483 2.03 -8.45 23.17
N ILE A 484 3.25 -8.03 23.52
CA ILE A 484 4.30 -7.73 22.53
C ILE A 484 4.73 -9.01 21.82
N LEU A 485 4.97 -10.08 22.58
CA LEU A 485 5.38 -11.37 22.04
C LEU A 485 4.33 -11.93 21.07
N LYS A 486 3.04 -11.85 21.42
CA LYS A 486 1.95 -12.24 20.51
C LYS A 486 1.93 -11.42 19.22
N LEU A 487 2.12 -10.11 19.32
CA LEU A 487 2.18 -9.23 18.15
C LEU A 487 3.35 -9.58 17.24
N LEU A 488 4.55 -9.77 17.80
CA LEU A 488 5.74 -10.19 17.05
C LEU A 488 5.46 -11.47 16.26
N ASN A 489 4.90 -12.49 16.92
CA ASN A 489 4.55 -13.77 16.28
C ASN A 489 3.41 -13.65 15.23
N ASP A 490 2.47 -12.70 15.37
CA ASP A 490 1.38 -12.51 14.38
C ASP A 490 1.83 -11.75 13.13
N TYR A 491 3.00 -11.12 13.13
CA TYR A 491 3.47 -10.28 12.02
C TYR A 491 3.39 -10.95 10.63
N PRO A 492 3.78 -12.23 10.43
CA PRO A 492 3.60 -12.90 9.15
C PRO A 492 2.13 -12.97 8.70
N ASN A 493 1.19 -13.19 9.62
CA ASN A 493 -0.24 -13.19 9.30
C ASN A 493 -0.76 -11.78 8.97
N VAL A 494 -0.23 -10.75 9.63
CA VAL A 494 -0.55 -9.34 9.31
C VAL A 494 -0.22 -9.06 7.85
N ILE A 495 0.95 -9.50 7.37
CA ILE A 495 1.37 -9.37 5.97
C ILE A 495 0.40 -10.11 5.04
N GLN A 496 0.00 -11.34 5.36
CA GLN A 496 -0.99 -12.08 4.57
C GLN A 496 -2.33 -11.34 4.47
N ARG A 497 -2.83 -10.81 5.59
CA ARG A 497 -4.08 -10.03 5.61
C ARG A 497 -3.97 -8.77 4.76
N ALA A 498 -2.85 -8.06 4.85
CA ALA A 498 -2.58 -6.87 4.05
C ALA A 498 -2.53 -7.19 2.55
N LEU A 499 -1.86 -8.29 2.17
CA LEU A 499 -1.80 -8.77 0.79
C LEU A 499 -3.19 -9.13 0.25
N ALA A 500 -3.94 -9.94 1.00
CA ALA A 500 -5.26 -10.43 0.56
C ALA A 500 -6.27 -9.29 0.34
N ALA A 501 -6.18 -8.23 1.15
CA ALA A 501 -7.07 -7.07 1.05
C ALA A 501 -6.52 -5.93 0.18
N TYR A 502 -5.25 -6.01 -0.25
CA TYR A 502 -4.47 -4.89 -0.80
C TYR A 502 -4.56 -3.63 0.06
N GLU A 503 -4.40 -3.79 1.37
CA GLU A 503 -4.71 -2.76 2.37
C GLU A 503 -3.50 -2.45 3.27
N PRO A 504 -2.72 -1.41 2.94
CA PRO A 504 -1.59 -0.95 3.75
C PRO A 504 -1.94 -0.59 5.19
N SER A 505 -3.18 -0.16 5.47
CA SER A 505 -3.58 0.22 6.84
C SER A 505 -3.57 -0.94 7.82
N VAL A 506 -3.64 -2.18 7.34
CA VAL A 506 -3.43 -3.37 8.17
C VAL A 506 -2.03 -3.35 8.79
N ILE A 507 -1.00 -2.99 8.01
CA ILE A 507 0.39 -2.89 8.47
C ILE A 507 0.58 -1.66 9.37
N ALA A 508 0.03 -0.51 8.98
CA ALA A 508 0.15 0.72 9.76
C ALA A 508 -0.52 0.58 11.15
N LYS A 509 -1.75 0.09 11.22
CA LYS A 509 -2.46 -0.17 12.49
C LYS A 509 -1.72 -1.19 13.35
N TYR A 510 -1.16 -2.24 12.76
CA TYR A 510 -0.31 -3.20 13.46
C TYR A 510 0.94 -2.53 14.07
N SER A 511 1.67 -1.73 13.30
CA SER A 511 2.87 -1.03 13.79
C SER A 511 2.56 -0.07 14.93
N LEU A 512 1.42 0.63 14.88
CA LEU A 512 0.93 1.48 15.97
C LEU A 512 0.63 0.65 17.23
N HIS A 513 -0.03 -0.49 17.07
CA HIS A 513 -0.31 -1.39 18.18
C HIS A 513 1.00 -1.89 18.82
N LEU A 514 1.94 -2.39 18.02
CA LEU A 514 3.24 -2.83 18.52
C LEU A 514 3.98 -1.71 19.26
N ALA A 515 4.03 -0.50 18.69
CA ALA A 515 4.66 0.66 19.30
C ALA A 515 3.99 1.04 20.64
N LYS A 516 2.65 1.06 20.70
CA LYS A 516 1.89 1.34 21.93
C LYS A 516 2.14 0.29 23.00
N SER A 517 2.11 -0.99 22.63
CA SER A 517 2.36 -2.10 23.56
C SER A 517 3.78 -2.03 24.12
N PHE A 518 4.77 -1.75 23.28
CA PHE A 518 6.15 -1.57 23.71
C PHE A 518 6.33 -0.36 24.63
N ASN A 519 5.75 0.80 24.30
CA ASN A 519 5.83 1.98 25.16
C ASN A 519 5.14 1.77 26.51
N LYS A 520 4.01 1.05 26.53
CA LYS A 520 3.34 0.64 27.78
C LYS A 520 4.25 -0.26 28.61
N TYR A 521 4.88 -1.26 28.00
CA TYR A 521 5.84 -2.13 28.67
C TYR A 521 7.03 -1.34 29.24
N TYR A 522 7.65 -0.47 28.44
CA TYR A 522 8.78 0.37 28.86
C TYR A 522 8.43 1.30 30.05
N ALA A 523 7.20 1.81 30.10
CA ALA A 523 6.76 2.67 31.20
C ALA A 523 6.60 1.93 32.54
N HIS A 524 6.34 0.62 32.52
CA HIS A 524 6.05 -0.17 33.73
C HIS A 524 7.14 -1.18 34.08
N THR A 525 8.02 -1.52 33.13
CA THR A 525 9.10 -2.50 33.31
C THR A 525 10.46 -1.85 33.11
N ARG A 526 11.32 -1.93 34.13
CA ARG A 526 12.72 -1.51 34.00
C ARG A 526 13.49 -2.55 33.20
N VAL A 527 13.95 -2.16 32.01
CA VAL A 527 14.68 -3.04 31.09
C VAL A 527 16.14 -3.22 31.50
N LEU A 528 16.85 -2.12 31.79
CA LEU A 528 18.29 -2.13 32.10
C LEU A 528 18.52 -2.42 33.59
N VAL A 529 18.13 -3.62 34.01
CA VAL A 529 18.34 -4.13 35.36
C VAL A 529 18.97 -5.51 35.24
N ASP A 530 20.04 -5.73 36.00
CA ASP A 530 20.70 -7.03 36.07
C ASP A 530 19.96 -7.93 37.07
N ASP A 531 18.92 -8.61 36.57
CA ASP A 531 18.02 -9.48 37.34
C ASP A 531 17.95 -10.92 36.78
N GLY A 532 18.96 -11.31 36.00
CA GLY A 532 18.99 -12.60 35.29
C GLY A 532 18.07 -12.67 34.06
N GLN A 533 17.22 -11.68 33.81
CA GLN A 533 16.36 -11.57 32.63
C GLN A 533 16.81 -10.45 31.67
N LEU A 534 17.88 -9.72 32.00
CA LEU A 534 18.40 -8.60 31.20
C LEU A 534 18.57 -8.97 29.71
N THR A 535 19.24 -10.08 29.41
CA THR A 535 19.47 -10.53 28.03
C THR A 535 18.15 -10.82 27.31
N ALA A 536 17.19 -11.48 27.97
CA ALA A 536 15.89 -11.79 27.40
C ALA A 536 15.06 -10.51 27.12
N LYS A 537 15.10 -9.54 28.03
CA LYS A 537 14.46 -8.22 27.85
C LYS A 537 15.11 -7.43 26.71
N LEU A 538 16.44 -7.45 26.59
CA LEU A 538 17.14 -6.79 25.48
C LEU A 538 16.85 -7.47 24.13
N ARG A 539 16.71 -8.80 24.10
CA ARG A 539 16.24 -9.53 22.91
C ARG A 539 14.83 -9.10 22.50
N LEU A 540 13.91 -8.93 23.46
CA LEU A 540 12.58 -8.37 23.18
C LEU A 540 12.67 -6.97 22.55
N VAL A 541 13.48 -6.07 23.12
CA VAL A 541 13.67 -4.71 22.59
C VAL A 541 14.22 -4.75 21.15
N LYS A 542 15.23 -5.60 20.89
CA LYS A 542 15.83 -5.78 19.56
C LYS A 542 14.82 -6.35 18.55
N ALA A 543 13.99 -7.31 18.97
CA ALA A 543 12.95 -7.90 18.15
C ALA A 543 11.85 -6.89 17.79
N VAL A 544 11.40 -6.08 18.76
CA VAL A 544 10.45 -4.98 18.52
C VAL A 544 11.00 -3.99 17.51
N SER A 545 12.25 -3.54 17.70
CA SER A 545 12.90 -2.62 16.76
C SER A 545 12.97 -3.21 15.35
N THR A 546 13.42 -4.46 15.23
CA THR A 546 13.48 -5.19 13.95
C THR A 546 12.13 -5.24 13.25
N VAL A 547 11.06 -5.59 13.96
CA VAL A 547 9.73 -5.71 13.36
C VAL A 547 9.12 -4.34 13.02
N LEU A 548 9.38 -3.30 13.82
CA LEU A 548 8.98 -1.93 13.49
C LEU A 548 9.70 -1.42 12.23
N GLU A 549 11.00 -1.68 12.09
CA GLU A 549 11.77 -1.36 10.88
C GLU A 549 11.19 -2.07 9.65
N ASN A 550 10.90 -3.38 9.76
CA ASN A 550 10.27 -4.14 8.68
C ASN A 550 8.89 -3.58 8.32
N ALA A 551 8.04 -3.28 9.31
CA ALA A 551 6.68 -2.80 9.09
C ALA A 551 6.66 -1.40 8.46
N LEU A 552 7.50 -0.48 8.93
CA LEU A 552 7.67 0.85 8.32
C LEU A 552 8.23 0.72 6.91
N GLY A 553 9.18 -0.20 6.70
CA GLY A 553 9.74 -0.50 5.39
C GLY A 553 8.71 -0.96 4.36
N LEU A 554 7.70 -1.74 4.78
CA LEU A 554 6.55 -2.15 3.93
C LEU A 554 5.62 -0.99 3.59
N LEU A 555 5.55 0.04 4.42
CA LEU A 555 4.80 1.27 4.15
C LEU A 555 5.58 2.28 3.31
N GLY A 556 6.87 2.03 3.06
CA GLY A 556 7.76 3.01 2.43
C GLY A 556 8.15 4.16 3.35
N VAL A 557 8.08 3.94 4.67
CA VAL A 557 8.44 4.92 5.70
C VAL A 557 9.83 4.58 6.24
N ALA A 558 10.70 5.58 6.34
CA ALA A 558 12.03 5.41 6.93
C ALA A 558 11.94 5.18 8.45
N SER A 559 12.91 4.46 9.00
CA SER A 559 12.98 4.11 10.42
C SER A 559 14.28 4.63 11.04
N PRO A 560 14.39 5.93 11.34
CA PRO A 560 15.59 6.52 11.91
C PRO A 560 16.01 5.81 13.21
N LYS A 561 17.32 5.60 13.38
CA LYS A 561 17.88 4.93 14.57
C LYS A 561 18.00 5.86 15.79
N GLU A 562 17.96 7.17 15.53
CA GLU A 562 18.05 8.26 16.50
C GLU A 562 17.09 9.37 16.06
N MET A 563 16.40 10.00 17.01
CA MET A 563 15.42 11.07 16.78
C MET A 563 15.47 12.12 17.89
#